data_AF-A0A957FF61-F1
#
_entry.id   AF-A0A957FF61-F1
#
_cell.length_a   1.000
_cell.length_b   1.000
_cell.length_c   1.000
_cell.angle_alpha   90.00
_cell.angle_beta   90.00
_cell.angle_gamma   90.00
#
_symmetry.space_group_name_H-M   'P 1'
#
loop_
_entity.id
_entity.type
_entity.pdbx_description
1 polymer ?
#
loop_
_entity_poly.entity_id
_entity_poly.type
_entity_poly.pdbx_seq_one_letter_code
_entity_poly.pdbx_strand_id
1 'polypeptide(L)'
;FTFHHWNPKGWAALTLALRAAGFRLVSRYVVHAENPVSVHINKMKSLLHDAVLVLVPAEAAVRGAWQRPLTIAQESEAFTRDCATLLGWLLESEESAAAIQQIWREALT
;
A
#
# COMPACT_ATOMS: atom_id res chain seq x y z
N PHE A 1 3.70 -7.37 7.77
CA PHE A 1 3.52 -8.35 6.67
C PHE A 1 3.99 -7.72 5.37
N THR A 2 4.24 -8.52 4.33
CA THR A 2 4.62 -8.03 2.99
C THR A 2 3.41 -7.96 2.05
N PHE A 3 3.37 -6.99 1.14
CA PHE A 3 2.28 -6.85 0.16
C PHE A 3 2.73 -6.13 -1.11
N HIS A 4 2.26 -6.59 -2.27
CA HIS A 4 2.37 -5.90 -3.55
C HIS A 4 1.19 -6.28 -4.45
N HIS A 5 0.65 -5.33 -5.22
CA HIS A 5 -0.40 -5.61 -6.20
C HIS A 5 -0.56 -4.45 -7.19
N TRP A 6 -0.75 -4.73 -8.49
CA TRP A 6 -1.06 -3.68 -9.49
C TRP A 6 -2.52 -3.22 -9.44
N ASN A 7 -3.45 -4.15 -9.17
CA ASN A 7 -4.89 -3.83 -9.10
C ASN A 7 -5.22 -3.00 -7.84
N PRO A 8 -5.88 -1.83 -7.99
CA PRO A 8 -6.29 -0.98 -6.87
C PRO A 8 -7.23 -1.64 -5.88
N LYS A 9 -8.00 -2.65 -6.30
CA LYS A 9 -8.89 -3.37 -5.39
C LYS A 9 -8.14 -4.06 -4.25
N GLY A 10 -6.92 -4.55 -4.51
CA GLY A 10 -6.08 -5.20 -3.50
C GLY A 10 -5.68 -4.23 -2.39
N TRP A 11 -5.14 -3.08 -2.77
CA TRP A 11 -4.74 -2.03 -1.82
C TRP A 11 -5.93 -1.41 -1.09
N ALA A 12 -7.07 -1.20 -1.77
CA ALA A 12 -8.28 -0.71 -1.14
C ALA A 12 -8.82 -1.69 -0.08
N ALA A 13 -8.89 -2.99 -0.40
CA ALA A 13 -9.33 -4.00 0.55
C ALA A 13 -8.41 -4.06 1.78
N LEU A 14 -7.09 -4.02 1.57
CA LEU A 14 -6.12 -4.00 2.65
C LEU A 14 -6.28 -2.76 3.54
N THR A 15 -6.40 -1.58 2.93
CA THR A 15 -6.58 -0.30 3.65
C THR A 15 -7.82 -0.35 4.54
N LEU A 16 -8.95 -0.80 3.99
CA LEU A 16 -10.22 -0.90 4.72
C LEU A 16 -10.15 -1.91 5.87
N ALA A 17 -9.53 -3.07 5.64
CA ALA A 17 -9.38 -4.10 6.66
C ALA A 17 -8.52 -3.62 7.83
N LEU A 18 -7.37 -3.00 7.54
CA LEU A 18 -6.47 -2.45 8.56
C LEU A 18 -7.14 -1.33 9.36
N ARG A 19 -7.88 -0.45 8.69
CA ARG A 19 -8.58 0.65 9.36
C ARG A 19 -9.70 0.12 10.26
N ALA A 20 -10.50 -0.83 9.77
CA ALA A 20 -11.56 -1.45 10.57
C ALA A 20 -11.00 -2.20 11.78
N ALA A 21 -9.81 -2.79 11.65
CA ALA A 21 -9.09 -3.45 12.74
C ALA A 21 -8.34 -2.47 13.67
N GLY A 22 -8.43 -1.15 13.44
CA GLY A 22 -7.84 -0.15 14.33
C GLY A 22 -6.31 -0.09 14.26
N PHE A 23 -5.71 -0.33 13.11
CA PHE A 23 -4.26 -0.20 12.93
C PHE A 23 -3.84 1.14 12.30
N ARG A 24 -2.65 1.61 12.68
CA ARG A 24 -1.93 2.72 12.03
C ARG A 24 -0.59 2.24 11.49
N LEU A 25 -0.18 2.79 10.35
CA LEU A 25 1.15 2.54 9.77
C LEU A 25 2.18 3.45 10.44
N VAL A 26 3.22 2.86 11.04
CA VAL A 26 4.31 3.64 11.67
C VAL A 26 5.56 3.66 10.81
N SER A 27 5.76 2.65 9.96
CA SER A 27 6.87 2.59 9.01
C SER A 27 6.53 1.70 7.84
N ARG A 28 7.26 1.89 6.74
CA ARG A 28 7.24 1.03 5.56
C ARG A 28 8.66 0.80 5.08
N TYR A 29 8.93 -0.41 4.63
CA TYR A 29 10.16 -0.76 3.92
C TYR A 29 9.79 -1.37 2.58
N VAL A 30 10.63 -1.13 1.57
CA VAL A 30 10.51 -1.79 0.28
C VAL A 30 11.69 -2.74 0.16
N VAL A 31 11.39 -4.01 -0.10
CA VAL A 31 12.39 -5.09 -0.19
C VAL A 31 12.20 -5.84 -1.49
N HIS A 32 13.27 -6.45 -2.01
CA HIS A 32 13.13 -7.36 -3.14
C HIS A 32 12.24 -8.54 -2.77
N ALA A 33 11.33 -8.91 -3.67
CA ALA A 33 10.50 -10.09 -3.52
C ALA A 33 11.37 -11.35 -3.62
N GLU A 34 11.11 -12.32 -2.74
CA GLU A 34 11.95 -13.51 -2.54
C GLU A 34 12.06 -14.40 -3.80
N ASN A 35 11.13 -14.28 -4.74
CA ASN A 35 11.16 -14.94 -6.05
C ASN A 35 11.00 -13.92 -7.19
N PRO A 36 12.10 -13.38 -7.75
CA PRO A 36 12.02 -12.43 -8.86
C PRO A 36 11.49 -13.08 -10.16
N VAL A 37 11.47 -14.42 -10.24
CA VAL A 37 11.02 -15.19 -11.41
C VAL A 37 10.30 -16.45 -10.95
N SER A 38 8.96 -16.42 -10.86
CA SER A 38 8.19 -17.67 -10.89
C SER A 38 8.08 -18.13 -12.34
N VAL A 39 8.33 -19.42 -12.60
CA VAL A 39 8.26 -20.07 -13.93
C VAL A 39 6.90 -19.95 -14.62
N HIS A 40 5.86 -19.48 -13.91
CA HIS A 40 4.54 -19.16 -14.46
C HIS A 40 4.38 -17.68 -14.90
N ILE A 41 5.41 -16.85 -14.77
CA ILE A 41 5.41 -15.40 -15.04
C ILE A 41 6.18 -15.09 -16.33
N ASN A 42 5.89 -15.82 -17.40
CA ASN A 42 6.36 -15.42 -18.72
C ASN A 42 5.28 -14.51 -19.34
N LYS A 43 5.58 -13.21 -19.48
CA LYS A 43 4.73 -12.11 -20.03
C LYS A 43 3.84 -11.30 -19.07
N MET A 44 3.90 -11.48 -17.75
CA MET A 44 3.23 -10.56 -16.81
C MET A 44 4.23 -9.55 -16.27
N LYS A 45 3.90 -8.25 -16.26
CA LYS A 45 4.67 -7.21 -15.54
C LYS A 45 4.68 -7.57 -14.06
N SER A 46 5.68 -8.30 -13.59
CA SER A 46 5.78 -8.69 -12.18
C SER A 46 6.35 -7.54 -11.37
N LEU A 47 5.83 -7.35 -10.16
CA LEU A 47 6.49 -6.49 -9.18
C LEU A 47 7.67 -7.26 -8.60
N LEU A 48 8.85 -6.65 -8.65
CA LEU A 48 10.08 -7.19 -8.10
C LEU A 48 10.28 -6.84 -6.63
N HIS A 49 9.35 -6.06 -6.07
CA HIS A 49 9.45 -5.52 -4.71
C HIS A 49 8.16 -5.68 -3.92
N ASP A 50 8.34 -5.97 -2.64
CA ASP A 50 7.33 -6.08 -1.61
C ASP A 50 7.36 -4.87 -0.66
N ALA A 51 6.18 -4.41 -0.22
CA ALA A 51 6.07 -3.46 0.87
C ALA A 51 5.97 -4.21 2.20
N VAL A 52 6.97 -4.06 3.08
CA VAL A 52 6.86 -4.45 4.49
C VAL A 52 6.15 -3.33 5.24
N LEU A 53 4.94 -3.61 5.74
CA LEU A 53 4.16 -2.66 6.53
C LEU A 53 4.36 -2.93 8.02
N VAL A 54 4.81 -1.91 8.76
CA VAL A 54 4.94 -1.94 10.22
C VAL A 54 3.76 -1.18 10.81
N LEU A 55 2.92 -1.90 11.54
CA LEU A 55 1.65 -1.42 12.06
C LEU A 55 1.62 -1.52 13.58
N VAL A 56 0.92 -0.58 14.21
CA VAL A 56 0.62 -0.62 15.64
C VAL A 56 -0.87 -0.32 15.87
N PRO A 57 -1.44 -0.71 17.03
CA PRO A 57 -2.80 -0.30 17.39
C PRO A 57 -2.94 1.22 17.38
N ALA A 58 -4.05 1.73 16.86
CA ALA A 58 -4.27 3.16 16.64
C ALA A 58 -4.24 4.00 17.92
N GLU A 59 -4.52 3.40 19.07
CA GLU A 59 -4.49 3.99 20.41
C GLU A 59 -3.05 4.18 20.93
N ALA A 60 -2.11 3.35 20.47
CA ALA A 60 -0.72 3.35 20.92
C ALA A 60 0.21 4.17 20.02
N ALA A 61 -0.27 4.64 18.86
CA ALA A 61 0.53 5.37 17.89
C ALA A 61 0.34 6.89 18.01
N VAL A 62 1.45 7.62 17.96
CA VAL A 62 1.44 9.02 17.51
C VAL A 62 1.07 9.04 16.03
N ARG A 63 0.18 9.95 15.60
CA ARG A 63 -0.15 10.10 14.17
C ARG A 63 1.15 10.32 13.38
N GLY A 64 1.35 9.50 12.35
CA GLY A 64 2.43 9.66 11.40
C GLY A 64 2.25 10.92 10.56
N ALA A 65 3.34 11.35 9.91
CA ALA A 65 3.34 12.48 8.99
C ALA A 65 3.29 11.96 7.54
N TRP A 66 2.43 10.98 7.24
CA TRP A 66 2.32 10.45 5.88
C TRP A 66 1.76 11.52 4.96
N GLN A 67 2.51 11.92 3.95
CA GLN A 67 2.04 12.84 2.91
C GLN A 67 1.42 12.03 1.78
N ARG A 68 0.24 12.45 1.31
CA ARG A 68 -0.40 11.83 0.14
C ARG A 68 0.52 11.97 -1.08
N PRO A 69 0.89 10.88 -1.76
CA PRO A 69 1.65 10.98 -3.00
C PRO A 69 0.78 11.63 -4.09
N LEU A 70 1.38 12.52 -4.89
CA LEU A 70 0.71 13.18 -6.02
C LEU A 70 0.48 12.23 -7.19
N THR A 71 1.44 11.33 -7.42
CA THR A 71 1.44 10.33 -8.49
C THR A 71 2.07 9.05 -7.98
N ILE A 72 1.63 7.89 -8.48
CA ILE A 72 2.26 6.59 -8.19
C ILE A 72 3.19 6.23 -9.35
N ALA A 73 4.47 5.99 -9.04
CA ALA A 73 5.44 5.59 -10.04
C ALA A 73 5.14 4.20 -10.64
N GLN A 74 5.64 3.93 -11.84
CA GLN A 74 5.44 2.64 -12.54
C GLN A 74 6.62 1.67 -12.39
N GLU A 75 7.77 2.14 -11.92
CA GLU A 75 8.92 1.30 -11.57
C GLU A 75 8.61 0.57 -10.26
N SER A 76 8.95 -0.72 -10.16
CA SER A 76 8.46 -1.59 -9.10
C SER A 76 8.81 -1.12 -7.68
N GLU A 77 10.02 -0.64 -7.42
CA GLU A 77 10.42 -0.18 -6.08
C GLU A 77 9.61 1.07 -5.71
N ALA A 78 9.61 2.04 -6.62
CA ALA A 78 8.93 3.32 -6.43
C ALA A 78 7.40 3.13 -6.34
N PHE A 79 6.81 2.30 -7.20
CA PHE A 79 5.40 1.91 -7.17
C PHE A 79 5.01 1.39 -5.78
N THR A 80 5.77 0.41 -5.28
CA THR A 80 5.48 -0.25 -4.01
C THR A 80 5.62 0.71 -2.84
N ARG A 81 6.65 1.58 -2.87
CA ARG A 81 6.83 2.65 -1.87
C ARG A 81 5.66 3.63 -1.89
N ASP A 82 5.25 4.08 -3.05
CA ASP A 82 4.21 5.11 -3.21
C ASP A 82 2.84 4.56 -2.79
N CYS A 83 2.52 3.31 -3.16
CA CYS A 83 1.34 2.62 -2.66
C CYS A 83 1.34 2.49 -1.13
N ALA A 84 2.43 2.02 -0.53
CA ALA A 84 2.52 1.90 0.92
C ALA A 84 2.42 3.28 1.62
N THR A 85 2.90 4.35 0.98
CA THR A 85 2.74 5.73 1.46
C THR A 85 1.28 6.18 1.40
N LEU A 86 0.58 5.93 0.28
CA LEU A 86 -0.83 6.25 0.12
C LEU A 86 -1.70 5.50 1.14
N LEU A 87 -1.40 4.22 1.38
CA LEU A 87 -2.04 3.43 2.43
C LEU A 87 -1.85 4.09 3.80
N GLY A 88 -0.62 4.47 4.15
CA GLY A 88 -0.31 5.16 5.41
C GLY A 88 -1.14 6.43 5.60
N TRP A 89 -1.21 7.28 4.57
CA TRP A 89 -2.04 8.49 4.59
C TRP A 89 -3.54 8.18 4.75
N LEU A 90 -4.07 7.19 4.01
CA LEU A 90 -5.48 6.82 4.08
C LEU A 90 -5.89 6.25 5.44
N LEU A 91 -5.00 5.52 6.13
CA LEU A 91 -5.27 5.02 7.49
C LEU A 91 -5.42 6.14 8.52
N GLU A 92 -4.89 7.34 8.23
CA GLU A 92 -4.95 8.50 9.12
C GLU A 92 -5.99 9.54 8.68
N SER A 93 -6.49 9.40 7.45
CA SER A 93 -7.55 10.23 6.88
C SER A 93 -8.93 9.90 7.45
N GLU A 94 -9.85 10.85 7.35
CA GLU A 94 -11.27 10.68 7.72
C GLU A 94 -12.15 10.27 6.51
N GLU A 95 -11.51 9.77 5.44
CA GLU A 95 -12.20 9.43 4.20
C GLU A 95 -13.25 8.32 4.40
N SER A 96 -14.37 8.40 3.69
CA SER A 96 -15.34 7.30 3.71
C SER A 96 -14.77 6.02 3.06
N ALA A 97 -15.39 4.86 3.31
CA ALA A 97 -14.97 3.62 2.65
C ALA A 97 -15.08 3.70 1.11
N ALA A 98 -16.13 4.38 0.61
CA ALA A 98 -16.32 4.63 -0.82
C ALA A 98 -15.23 5.56 -1.38
N ALA A 99 -14.85 6.61 -0.63
CA ALA A 99 -13.79 7.51 -1.00
C ALA A 99 -12.41 6.81 -1.06
N ILE A 100 -12.10 5.95 -0.08
CA ILE A 100 -10.87 5.11 -0.12
C ILE A 100 -10.80 4.29 -1.42
N GLN A 101 -11.90 3.63 -1.78
CA GLN A 101 -11.95 2.82 -3.00
C GLN A 101 -11.76 3.68 -4.25
N GLN A 102 -12.37 4.86 -4.29
CA GLN A 102 -12.22 5.81 -5.40
C GLN A 102 -10.78 6.31 -5.51
N ILE A 103 -10.16 6.72 -4.40
CA ILE A 103 -8.79 7.23 -4.36
C ILE A 103 -7.81 6.16 -4.88
N TRP A 104 -7.96 4.90 -4.44
CA TRP A 104 -7.14 3.80 -4.95
C TRP A 104 -7.33 3.57 -6.45
N ARG A 105 -8.59 3.59 -6.91
CA ARG A 105 -8.92 3.45 -8.33
C ARG A 105 -8.22 4.55 -9.14
N GLU A 106 -8.39 5.81 -8.78
CA GLU A 106 -7.77 6.94 -9.47
C GLU A 106 -6.24 6.89 -9.46
N ALA A 107 -5.65 6.49 -8.33
CA ALA A 107 -4.19 6.48 -8.18
C ALA A 107 -3.48 5.41 -9.03
N LEU A 108 -4.19 4.34 -9.42
CA LEU A 108 -3.65 3.20 -10.17
C LEU A 108 -4.35 2.97 -11.53
N THR A 109 -5.05 3.98 -12.05
CA THR A 109 -5.62 3.95 -13.42
C THR A 109 -4.59 4.43 -14.43
#